data_AF-B3JMG4-F1
#
_entry.id   AF-B3JMG4-F1
#
_cell.length_a   1.000
_cell.length_b   1.000
_cell.length_c   1.000
_cell.angle_alpha   90.00
_cell.angle_beta   90.00
_cell.angle_gamma   90.00
#
_symmetry.space_group_name_H-M   'P 1'
#
loop_
_entity.id
_entity.type
_entity.pdbx_description
1 polymer ?
#
loop_
_entity_poly.entity_id
_entity_poly.type
_entity_poly.pdbx_seq_one_letter_code
_entity_poly.pdbx_strand_id
1 'polypeptide(L)'
;MKFIVGLICIFFSIKAFPESIYYKVVAQDGSGDYLTIQEAVNSVLVYQEQRSVIKVKPGIYREKLVIPAAWCNISLIGDDPANTIISYDDNANKNNMGTFSSYTVLVHGDGIRLENLTIENASQMQGQAVALHLEGTESVIINCRLLGNQDTVFTGNKYGRFYFYNTYINSSLKIRQA
;
A
#
# COMPACT_ATOMS: atom_id res chain seq x y z
N MET A 1 61.58 -7.66 -37.83
CA MET A 1 60.70 -8.36 -36.88
C MET A 1 59.59 -7.40 -36.45
N LYS A 2 58.40 -7.48 -37.06
CA LYS A 2 57.26 -6.60 -36.75
C LYS A 2 56.20 -7.45 -36.05
N PHE A 3 55.95 -7.19 -34.77
CA PHE A 3 54.88 -7.85 -34.01
C PHE A 3 53.55 -7.13 -34.28
N ILE A 4 52.59 -7.84 -34.87
CA ILE A 4 51.19 -7.39 -34.99
C ILE A 4 50.47 -7.93 -33.75
N VAL A 5 50.07 -7.04 -32.84
CA VAL A 5 49.20 -7.39 -31.71
C VAL A 5 47.76 -7.24 -32.20
N GLY A 6 47.10 -8.37 -32.46
CA GLY A 6 45.68 -8.41 -32.81
C GLY A 6 44.82 -8.12 -31.58
N LEU A 7 44.06 -7.03 -31.63
CA LEU A 7 43.09 -6.67 -30.60
C LEU A 7 41.86 -7.57 -30.74
N ILE A 8 41.72 -8.57 -29.86
CA ILE A 8 40.53 -9.42 -29.80
C ILE A 8 39.46 -8.65 -29.01
N CYS A 9 38.54 -8.01 -29.72
CA CYS A 9 37.34 -7.44 -29.13
C CYS A 9 36.38 -8.58 -28.75
N ILE A 10 36.41 -9.01 -27.50
CA ILE A 10 35.41 -9.94 -26.94
C ILE A 10 34.13 -9.13 -26.72
N PHE A 11 33.15 -9.28 -27.60
CA PHE A 11 31.80 -8.79 -27.38
C PHE A 11 31.16 -9.63 -26.26
N PHE A 12 31.27 -9.18 -25.01
CA PHE A 12 30.38 -9.65 -23.95
C PHE A 12 28.98 -9.14 -24.30
N SER A 13 28.12 -10.03 -24.79
CA SER A 13 26.69 -9.75 -24.86
C SER A 13 26.18 -9.56 -23.44
N ILE A 14 25.97 -8.30 -23.04
CA ILE A 14 25.20 -7.97 -21.84
C ILE A 14 23.79 -8.47 -22.12
N LYS A 15 23.43 -9.63 -21.56
CA LYS A 15 22.03 -10.03 -21.52
C LYS A 15 21.33 -9.05 -20.59
N ALA A 16 20.55 -8.13 -21.17
CA ALA A 16 19.56 -7.39 -20.42
C ALA A 16 18.60 -8.41 -19.81
N PHE A 17 18.65 -8.58 -18.50
CA PHE A 17 17.63 -9.34 -17.80
C PHE A 17 16.34 -8.53 -17.91
N PRO A 18 15.22 -9.14 -18.34
CA PRO A 18 13.95 -8.44 -18.33
C PRO A 18 13.67 -7.97 -16.91
N GLU A 19 13.27 -6.71 -16.77
CA GLU A 19 12.85 -6.14 -15.51
C GLU A 19 11.62 -6.91 -15.03
N SER A 20 11.81 -7.89 -14.15
CA SER A 20 10.70 -8.68 -13.64
C SER A 20 9.91 -7.81 -12.68
N ILE A 21 8.73 -7.33 -13.10
CA ILE A 21 7.75 -6.81 -12.14
C ILE A 21 7.50 -7.92 -11.12
N TYR A 22 7.86 -7.67 -9.86
CA TYR A 22 7.53 -8.58 -8.78
C TYR A 22 6.02 -8.53 -8.57
N TYR A 23 5.32 -9.50 -9.16
CA TYR A 23 3.86 -9.59 -9.18
C TYR A 23 3.40 -10.69 -8.24
N LYS A 24 2.47 -10.35 -7.33
CA LYS A 24 1.84 -11.27 -6.37
C LYS A 24 0.32 -11.12 -6.41
N VAL A 25 -0.40 -12.21 -6.19
CA VAL A 25 -1.88 -12.23 -6.14
C VAL A 25 -2.34 -12.62 -4.74
N VAL A 26 -3.28 -11.86 -4.19
CA VAL A 26 -3.97 -12.17 -2.94
C VAL A 26 -5.40 -12.59 -3.23
N ALA A 27 -5.82 -13.74 -2.71
CA ALA A 27 -7.17 -14.27 -2.89
C ALA A 27 -7.61 -15.13 -1.70
N GLN A 28 -8.71 -14.76 -1.04
CA GLN A 28 -9.21 -15.49 0.14
C GLN A 28 -9.73 -16.90 -0.19
N ASP A 29 -10.05 -17.17 -1.46
CA ASP A 29 -10.50 -18.48 -1.96
C ASP A 29 -9.36 -19.47 -2.25
N GLY A 30 -8.09 -19.06 -2.04
CA GLY A 30 -6.91 -19.88 -2.31
C GLY A 30 -6.46 -19.90 -3.77
N SER A 31 -7.09 -19.12 -4.66
CA SER A 31 -6.71 -19.02 -6.07
C SER A 31 -5.59 -18.02 -6.36
N GLY A 32 -4.88 -17.56 -5.33
CA GLY A 32 -3.76 -16.61 -5.39
C GLY A 32 -2.52 -17.15 -4.67
N ASP A 33 -1.45 -16.34 -4.62
CA ASP A 33 -0.20 -16.70 -3.94
C ASP A 33 -0.34 -16.61 -2.40
N TYR A 34 -1.20 -15.71 -1.91
CA TYR A 34 -1.45 -15.48 -0.50
C TYR A 34 -2.95 -15.38 -0.19
N LEU A 35 -3.32 -15.74 1.04
CA LEU A 35 -4.71 -15.60 1.52
C LEU A 35 -4.97 -14.20 2.10
N THR A 36 -3.93 -13.57 2.65
CA THR A 36 -4.01 -12.25 3.30
C THR A 36 -3.13 -11.22 2.62
N ILE A 37 -3.48 -9.95 2.77
CA ILE A 37 -2.72 -8.83 2.20
C ILE A 37 -1.41 -8.64 2.97
N GLN A 38 -1.43 -8.78 4.30
CA GLN A 38 -0.23 -8.60 5.11
C GLN A 38 0.86 -9.64 4.78
N GLU A 39 0.50 -10.91 4.51
CA GLU A 39 1.46 -11.92 4.06
C GLU A 39 2.13 -11.53 2.73
N ALA A 40 1.34 -11.03 1.78
CA ALA A 40 1.86 -10.57 0.50
C ALA A 40 2.83 -9.40 0.66
N VAL A 41 2.48 -8.41 1.48
CA VAL A 41 3.37 -7.27 1.81
C VAL A 41 4.67 -7.76 2.46
N ASN A 42 4.57 -8.66 3.45
CA ASN A 42 5.74 -9.19 4.16
C ASN A 42 6.68 -9.98 3.25
N SER A 43 6.18 -10.52 2.13
CA SER A 43 7.00 -11.25 1.16
C SER A 43 7.80 -10.37 0.20
N VAL A 44 7.50 -9.07 0.15
CA VAL A 44 8.21 -8.12 -0.69
C VAL A 44 9.57 -7.78 -0.07
N LEU A 45 10.59 -7.63 -0.93
CA LEU A 45 11.93 -7.21 -0.50
C LEU A 45 11.90 -5.78 0.03
N VAL A 46 12.54 -5.57 1.18
CA VAL A 46 12.74 -4.25 1.77
C VAL A 46 13.72 -3.41 0.95
N TYR A 47 13.56 -2.08 0.99
CA TYR A 47 14.42 -1.07 0.35
C TYR A 47 14.62 -1.27 -1.16
N GLN A 48 13.65 -1.89 -1.85
CA GLN A 48 13.71 -2.08 -3.29
C GLN A 48 13.52 -0.76 -4.05
N GLU A 49 14.31 -0.58 -5.10
CA GLU A 49 14.13 0.53 -6.06
C GLU A 49 12.99 0.23 -7.05
N GLN A 50 12.80 -1.04 -7.38
CA GLN A 50 11.79 -1.49 -8.33
C GLN A 50 10.41 -1.59 -7.70
N ARG A 51 9.39 -1.38 -8.52
CA ARG A 51 8.00 -1.43 -8.08
C ARG A 51 7.50 -2.87 -7.98
N SER A 52 7.11 -3.30 -6.79
CA SER A 52 6.35 -4.53 -6.58
C SER A 52 4.85 -4.28 -6.75
N VAL A 53 4.14 -5.22 -7.36
CA VAL A 53 2.69 -5.15 -7.58
C VAL A 53 2.02 -6.31 -6.85
N ILE A 54 1.09 -5.98 -5.96
CA ILE A 54 0.22 -6.90 -5.25
C ILE A 54 -1.20 -6.68 -5.77
N LYS A 55 -1.71 -7.63 -6.56
CA LYS A 55 -3.10 -7.63 -7.02
C LYS A 55 -3.97 -8.33 -5.96
N VAL A 56 -5.01 -7.66 -5.53
CA VAL A 56 -5.97 -8.16 -4.55
C VAL A 56 -7.27 -8.50 -5.29
N LYS A 57 -7.70 -9.76 -5.21
CA LYS A 57 -8.98 -10.21 -5.80
C LYS A 57 -10.17 -9.68 -4.98
N PRO A 58 -11.40 -9.71 -5.54
CA PRO A 58 -12.60 -9.34 -4.79
C PRO A 58 -12.74 -10.11 -3.47
N GLY A 59 -13.12 -9.41 -2.40
CA GLY A 59 -13.24 -9.94 -1.06
C GLY A 59 -13.29 -8.85 0.01
N ILE A 60 -13.67 -9.24 1.22
CA ILE A 60 -13.58 -8.39 2.42
C ILE A 60 -12.43 -8.91 3.27
N TYR A 61 -11.33 -8.17 3.24
CA TYR A 61 -10.09 -8.45 3.95
C TYR A 61 -10.13 -7.77 5.32
N ARG A 62 -10.44 -8.55 6.36
CA ARG A 62 -10.51 -8.07 7.75
C ARG A 62 -9.14 -8.04 8.40
N GLU A 63 -8.33 -7.04 8.04
CA GLU A 63 -6.93 -6.94 8.43
C GLU A 63 -6.61 -5.53 8.95
N LYS A 64 -5.80 -5.46 10.02
CA LYS A 64 -5.11 -4.23 10.42
C LYS A 64 -3.76 -4.18 9.70
N LEU A 65 -3.78 -3.59 8.51
CA LEU A 65 -2.66 -3.65 7.57
C LEU A 65 -1.60 -2.60 7.89
N VAL A 66 -0.33 -3.03 7.89
CA VAL A 66 0.82 -2.14 8.02
C VAL A 66 1.78 -2.38 6.85
N ILE A 67 2.13 -1.31 6.14
CA ILE A 67 3.26 -1.27 5.20
C ILE A 67 4.40 -0.52 5.90
N PRO A 68 5.38 -1.22 6.51
CA PRO A 68 6.40 -0.59 7.33
C PRO A 68 7.36 0.28 6.49
N ALA A 69 8.12 1.17 7.14
CA ALA A 69 8.97 2.15 6.47
C ALA A 69 10.01 1.53 5.51
N ALA A 70 10.49 0.32 5.79
CA ALA A 70 11.45 -0.38 4.94
C ALA A 70 10.83 -0.96 3.66
N TRP A 71 9.50 -1.07 3.58
CA TRP A 71 8.79 -1.61 2.41
C TRP A 71 8.36 -0.47 1.49
N CYS A 72 9.22 -0.10 0.55
CA CYS A 72 8.97 0.98 -0.40
C CYS A 72 8.51 0.47 -1.77
N ASN A 73 7.95 1.37 -2.59
CA ASN A 73 7.60 1.13 -3.98
C ASN A 73 6.61 -0.02 -4.22
N ILE A 74 5.66 -0.24 -3.31
CA ILE A 74 4.61 -1.25 -3.47
C ILE A 74 3.37 -0.62 -4.12
N SER A 75 2.74 -1.36 -5.03
CA SER A 75 1.40 -1.07 -5.54
C SER A 75 0.45 -2.13 -5.04
N LEU A 76 -0.53 -1.75 -4.23
CA LEU A 76 -1.63 -2.60 -3.81
C LEU A 76 -2.85 -2.24 -4.66
N ILE A 77 -3.23 -3.16 -5.55
CA ILE A 77 -4.22 -2.90 -6.59
C ILE A 77 -5.38 -3.87 -6.42
N GLY A 78 -6.56 -3.36 -6.08
CA GLY A 78 -7.79 -4.15 -6.06
C GLY A 78 -8.36 -4.41 -7.44
N ASP A 79 -9.46 -5.15 -7.51
CA ASP A 79 -10.19 -5.39 -8.75
C ASP A 79 -11.16 -4.26 -9.06
N ASP A 80 -12.06 -3.99 -8.11
CA ASP A 80 -13.01 -2.88 -8.13
C ASP A 80 -13.22 -2.36 -6.69
N PRO A 81 -13.33 -1.03 -6.47
CA PRO A 81 -13.57 -0.49 -5.13
C PRO A 81 -14.84 -1.02 -4.46
N ALA A 82 -15.87 -1.39 -5.22
CA ALA A 82 -17.12 -1.92 -4.68
C ALA A 82 -16.99 -3.33 -4.12
N ASN A 83 -15.98 -4.11 -4.53
CA ASN A 83 -15.87 -5.52 -4.18
C ASN A 83 -14.52 -5.91 -3.54
N THR A 84 -13.51 -5.05 -3.56
CA THR A 84 -12.21 -5.29 -2.93
C THR A 84 -12.05 -4.34 -1.74
N ILE A 85 -12.29 -4.84 -0.53
CA ILE A 85 -12.45 -4.01 0.68
C ILE A 85 -11.46 -4.46 1.75
N ILE A 86 -10.66 -3.53 2.26
CA ILE A 86 -9.84 -3.70 3.46
C ILE A 86 -10.58 -3.04 4.64
N SER A 87 -10.87 -3.81 5.69
CA SER A 87 -11.79 -3.40 6.76
C SER A 87 -11.23 -3.73 8.13
N TYR A 88 -11.28 -2.78 9.05
CA TYR A 88 -11.02 -2.99 10.47
C TYR A 88 -11.89 -2.05 11.32
N ASP A 89 -11.91 -2.18 12.65
CA ASP A 89 -12.91 -1.51 13.50
C ASP A 89 -12.35 -0.85 14.78
N ASP A 90 -11.04 -0.59 14.82
CA ASP A 90 -10.43 0.11 15.94
C ASP A 90 -10.86 1.59 15.99
N ASN A 91 -11.01 2.11 17.22
CA ASN A 91 -11.19 3.52 17.50
C ASN A 91 -10.26 3.95 18.65
N ALA A 92 -10.04 5.26 18.79
CA ALA A 92 -9.11 5.83 19.76
C ALA A 92 -9.38 5.43 21.22
N ASN A 93 -10.64 5.18 21.57
CA ASN A 93 -11.05 4.86 22.94
C ASN A 93 -10.92 3.36 23.24
N LYS A 94 -10.93 2.50 22.21
CA LYS A 94 -10.73 1.05 22.37
C LYS A 94 -9.38 0.81 23.03
N ASN A 95 -9.41 0.27 24.24
CA ASN A 95 -8.22 0.02 25.08
C ASN A 95 -7.29 1.24 25.24
N ASN A 96 -7.82 2.46 25.23
CA ASN A 96 -7.05 3.72 25.32
C ASN A 96 -5.91 3.84 24.28
N MET A 97 -6.06 3.28 23.08
CA MET A 97 -4.98 3.24 22.08
C MET A 97 -4.63 4.60 21.45
N GLY A 98 -5.55 5.57 21.55
CA GLY A 98 -5.42 6.88 20.92
C GLY A 98 -5.68 6.87 19.41
N THR A 99 -5.88 8.05 18.83
CA THR A 99 -6.26 8.22 17.42
C THR A 99 -5.28 7.59 16.44
N PHE A 100 -3.98 7.80 16.64
CA PHE A 100 -2.95 7.40 15.66
C PHE A 100 -2.77 5.89 15.54
N SER A 101 -3.25 5.13 16.53
CA SER A 101 -3.23 3.66 16.53
C SER A 101 -4.52 3.03 16.00
N SER A 102 -5.55 3.83 15.72
CA SER A 102 -6.88 3.35 15.32
C SER A 102 -7.02 2.98 13.83
N TYR A 103 -5.92 3.04 13.07
CA TYR A 103 -5.94 2.82 11.62
C TYR A 103 -6.45 1.44 11.21
N THR A 104 -7.10 1.37 10.03
CA THR A 104 -7.26 0.13 9.28
C THR A 104 -6.00 -0.15 8.46
N VAL A 105 -5.51 0.84 7.72
CA VAL A 105 -4.26 0.76 6.96
C VAL A 105 -3.29 1.85 7.41
N LEU A 106 -2.07 1.45 7.77
CA LEU A 106 -0.95 2.33 8.05
C LEU A 106 0.13 2.18 6.96
N VAL A 107 0.47 3.29 6.33
CA VAL A 107 1.48 3.37 5.27
C VAL A 107 2.67 4.19 5.77
N HIS A 108 3.70 3.50 6.26
CA HIS A 108 4.98 4.11 6.60
C HIS A 108 5.96 4.13 5.42
N GLY A 109 5.85 3.17 4.50
CA GLY A 109 6.74 3.09 3.33
C GLY A 109 6.57 4.23 2.34
N ASP A 110 7.64 4.54 1.61
CA ASP A 110 7.65 5.57 0.57
C ASP A 110 7.20 5.01 -0.80
N GLY A 111 6.64 5.88 -1.63
CA GLY A 111 6.27 5.55 -3.02
C GLY A 111 5.12 4.56 -3.16
N ILE A 112 4.28 4.42 -2.13
CA ILE A 112 3.19 3.45 -2.08
C ILE A 112 2.03 3.86 -2.99
N ARG A 113 1.52 2.90 -3.77
CA ARG A 113 0.30 3.06 -4.58
C ARG A 113 -0.82 2.22 -4.03
N LEU A 114 -1.97 2.83 -3.84
CA LEU A 114 -3.23 2.17 -3.50
C LEU A 114 -4.21 2.44 -4.64
N GLU A 115 -4.75 1.40 -5.27
CA GLU A 115 -5.57 1.56 -6.47
C GLU A 115 -6.76 0.59 -6.49
N ASN A 116 -7.92 1.05 -7.01
CA ASN A 116 -9.11 0.22 -7.29
C ASN A 116 -9.62 -0.59 -6.09
N LEU A 117 -9.57 -0.03 -4.88
CA LEU A 117 -10.01 -0.70 -3.65
C LEU A 117 -10.69 0.24 -2.67
N THR A 118 -11.39 -0.33 -1.70
CA THR A 118 -11.93 0.38 -0.54
C THR A 118 -11.07 0.13 0.68
N ILE A 119 -10.80 1.18 1.46
CA ILE A 119 -10.30 1.09 2.82
C ILE A 119 -11.36 1.68 3.73
N GLU A 120 -11.86 0.87 4.66
CA GLU A 120 -12.86 1.30 5.62
C GLU A 120 -12.41 1.08 7.05
N ASN A 121 -12.67 2.07 7.91
CA ASN A 121 -12.76 1.82 9.34
C ASN A 121 -14.24 1.71 9.72
N ALA A 122 -14.66 0.47 10.00
CA ALA A 122 -16.02 0.09 10.34
C ALA A 122 -16.36 0.28 11.83
N SER A 123 -15.51 0.97 12.60
CA SER A 123 -15.81 1.25 14.01
C SER A 123 -17.09 2.08 14.14
N GLN A 124 -17.87 1.78 15.18
CA GLN A 124 -18.99 2.61 15.58
C GLN A 124 -18.51 4.01 15.97
N MET A 125 -19.42 4.99 16.05
CA MET A 125 -19.08 6.39 16.38
C MET A 125 -18.70 6.56 17.87
N GLN A 126 -17.57 5.98 18.27
CA GLN A 126 -17.04 5.90 19.62
C GLN A 126 -15.64 6.53 19.72
N GLY A 127 -15.44 7.67 19.07
CA GLY A 127 -14.16 8.37 18.98
C GLY A 127 -13.57 8.35 17.57
N GLN A 128 -12.33 8.82 17.44
CA GLN A 128 -11.61 8.86 16.16
C GLN A 128 -11.30 7.45 15.68
N ALA A 129 -11.51 7.19 14.38
CA ALA A 129 -11.39 5.89 13.76
C ALA A 129 -10.80 6.05 12.36
N VAL A 130 -9.48 5.90 12.24
CA VAL A 130 -8.74 6.18 11.02
C VAL A 130 -8.90 5.01 10.04
N ALA A 131 -9.28 5.29 8.78
CA ALA A 131 -9.26 4.29 7.72
C ALA A 131 -7.86 4.19 7.11
N LEU A 132 -7.31 5.33 6.67
CA LEU A 132 -5.98 5.41 6.07
C LEU A 132 -5.08 6.39 6.84
N HIS A 133 -3.96 5.88 7.35
CA HIS A 133 -2.89 6.66 7.97
C HIS A 133 -1.64 6.66 7.08
N LEU A 134 -1.22 7.85 6.62
CA LEU A 134 -0.05 8.06 5.76
C LEU A 134 1.08 8.76 6.52
N GLU A 135 2.23 8.09 6.60
CA GLU A 135 3.47 8.60 7.23
C GLU A 135 4.64 8.66 6.23
N GLY A 136 4.66 7.81 5.20
CA GLY A 136 5.65 7.90 4.11
C GLY A 136 5.48 9.16 3.25
N THR A 137 6.27 9.25 2.18
CA THR A 137 6.14 10.29 1.15
C THR A 137 5.89 9.68 -0.24
N GLU A 138 5.45 10.51 -1.18
CA GLU A 138 5.12 10.12 -2.55
C GLU A 138 4.06 9.01 -2.67
N SER A 139 3.16 8.92 -1.70
CA SER A 139 2.04 7.97 -1.79
C SER A 139 0.97 8.47 -2.75
N VAL A 140 0.43 7.56 -3.55
CA VAL A 140 -0.53 7.82 -4.61
C VAL A 140 -1.75 6.92 -4.42
N ILE A 141 -2.93 7.53 -4.32
CA ILE A 141 -4.21 6.87 -4.07
C ILE A 141 -5.13 7.15 -5.25
N ILE A 142 -5.48 6.13 -6.02
CA ILE A 142 -6.20 6.27 -7.30
C ILE A 142 -7.45 5.40 -7.32
N ASN A 143 -8.58 5.98 -7.68
CA ASN A 143 -9.85 5.24 -7.81
C ASN A 143 -10.18 4.42 -6.55
N CYS A 144 -9.97 5.00 -5.37
CA CYS A 144 -10.24 4.33 -4.10
C CYS A 144 -11.48 4.91 -3.42
N ARG A 145 -12.02 4.18 -2.43
CA ARG A 145 -12.99 4.70 -1.47
C ARG A 145 -12.40 4.63 -0.08
N LEU A 146 -12.33 5.75 0.62
CA LEU A 146 -11.86 5.83 2.00
C LEU A 146 -13.05 6.14 2.89
N LEU A 147 -13.47 5.16 3.69
CA LEU A 147 -14.73 5.20 4.43
C LEU A 147 -14.47 5.15 5.94
N GLY A 148 -15.14 6.00 6.69
CA GLY A 148 -15.02 6.01 8.14
C GLY A 148 -15.85 7.12 8.76
N ASN A 149 -15.78 7.21 10.09
CA ASN A 149 -16.49 8.23 10.84
C ASN A 149 -15.61 9.49 11.03
N GLN A 150 -15.00 9.63 12.20
CA GLN A 150 -14.14 10.76 12.54
C GLN A 150 -12.68 10.43 12.24
N ASP A 151 -11.96 11.38 11.61
CA ASP A 151 -10.55 11.26 11.23
C ASP A 151 -10.28 10.14 10.21
N THR A 152 -11.18 9.94 9.23
CA THR A 152 -11.11 8.86 8.22
C THR A 152 -9.75 8.77 7.51
N VAL A 153 -9.15 9.92 7.20
CA VAL A 153 -7.79 9.99 6.62
C VAL A 153 -6.93 10.83 7.54
N PHE A 154 -5.75 10.31 7.85
CA PHE A 154 -4.73 11.01 8.62
C PHE A 154 -3.39 11.03 7.87
N THR A 155 -2.88 12.23 7.60
CA THR A 155 -1.53 12.43 7.03
C THR A 155 -0.59 12.91 8.14
N GLY A 156 0.16 11.98 8.74
CA GLY A 156 1.00 12.22 9.91
C GLY A 156 2.33 12.92 9.59
N ASN A 157 2.81 12.79 8.36
CA ASN A 157 4.06 13.40 7.93
C ASN A 157 3.85 14.81 7.38
N LYS A 158 4.34 15.81 8.15
CA LYS A 158 4.32 17.24 7.78
C LYS A 158 4.97 17.55 6.42
N TYR A 159 5.92 16.74 5.98
CA TYR A 159 6.62 16.90 4.70
C TYR A 159 6.19 15.85 3.66
N GLY A 160 5.17 15.05 3.99
CA GLY A 160 4.63 14.02 3.12
C GLY A 160 3.97 14.62 1.89
N ARG A 161 4.23 14.02 0.72
CA ARG A 161 3.56 14.37 -0.54
C ARG A 161 2.60 13.25 -0.89
N PHE A 162 1.31 13.58 -0.93
CA PHE A 162 0.24 12.62 -1.16
C PHE A 162 -0.60 13.07 -2.34
N TYR A 163 -0.88 12.16 -3.26
CA TYR A 163 -1.74 12.44 -4.41
C TYR A 163 -2.97 11.55 -4.37
N PHE A 164 -4.14 12.18 -4.42
CA PHE A 164 -5.44 11.51 -4.47
C PHE A 164 -6.11 11.85 -5.79
N TYR A 165 -6.42 10.85 -6.60
CA TYR A 165 -7.10 11.02 -7.89
C TYR A 165 -8.28 10.07 -8.01
N ASN A 166 -9.41 10.60 -8.49
CA ASN A 166 -10.67 9.85 -8.58
C ASN A 166 -11.04 9.10 -7.29
N THR A 167 -10.67 9.63 -6.13
CA THR A 167 -10.85 8.95 -4.84
C THR A 167 -12.01 9.57 -4.08
N TYR A 168 -12.93 8.72 -3.64
CA TYR A 168 -14.05 9.11 -2.79
C TYR A 168 -13.64 9.02 -1.32
N ILE A 169 -13.89 10.07 -0.54
CA ILE A 169 -13.62 10.10 0.89
C ILE A 169 -14.92 10.40 1.63
N ASN A 170 -15.34 9.50 2.50
CA ASN A 170 -16.46 9.69 3.41
C ASN A 170 -15.94 9.88 4.83
N SER A 171 -16.26 11.02 5.44
CA SER A 171 -16.01 11.30 6.85
C SER A 171 -17.18 12.11 7.40
N SER A 172 -17.70 11.70 8.56
CA SER A 172 -18.84 12.35 9.19
C SER A 172 -18.49 13.64 9.93
N LEU A 173 -17.24 13.79 10.37
CA LEU A 173 -16.85 14.86 11.29
C LEU A 173 -15.59 15.62 10.88
N LYS A 174 -14.54 14.95 10.36
CA LYS A 174 -13.24 15.61 10.10
C LYS A 174 -12.26 14.75 9.30
N ILE A 175 -11.50 15.40 8.41
CA ILE A 175 -10.23 14.90 7.87
C ILE A 175 -9.08 15.58 8.63
N ARG A 176 -8.04 14.84 9.03
CA ARG A 176 -6.95 15.35 9.88
C ARG A 176 -5.62 15.38 9.12
N GLN A 177 -4.90 16.49 9.22
CA GLN A 177 -3.53 16.66 8.73
C GLN A 177 -2.64 17.10 9.89
N ALA A 178 -1.36 16.72 9.87
CA ALA A 178 -0.35 17.12 10.84
C ALA A 178 0.08 18.59 10.70
#